data_AF-A0A8T2ID50-F1
#
_entry.id   AF-A0A8T2ID50-F1
#
_cell.length_a   1.000
_cell.length_b   1.000
_cell.length_c   1.000
_cell.angle_alpha   90.00
_cell.angle_beta   90.00
_cell.angle_gamma   90.00
#
_symmetry.space_group_name_H-M   'P 1'
#
loop_
_entity.id
_entity.type
_entity.pdbx_description
1 polymer ?
#
loop_
_entity_poly.entity_id
_entity_poly.type
_entity_poly.pdbx_seq_one_letter_code
_entity_poly.pdbx_strand_id
1 'polypeptide(L)'
;MLLPAGVFIGLEHEDCCGCCGHETCGKSCAMLSSVLAALIGVAGSGYCVVISALGLVEGPYCYKDNQWVYPFQDTKGQYLTNYGSWSLCLEPENVVVWNVTLFSILLGLSAIEVILCLVQVIN
;
A
#
# COMPACT_ATOMS: atom_id res chain seq x y z
N MET A 1 11.61 -0.43 0.99
CA MET A 1 12.21 -1.63 1.62
C MET A 1 13.29 -1.30 2.66
N LEU A 2 14.04 -0.19 2.56
CA LEU A 2 15.01 0.25 3.59
C LEU A 2 14.40 1.07 4.75
N LEU A 3 13.25 1.71 4.51
CA LEU A 3 12.57 2.55 5.50
C LEU A 3 12.05 1.80 6.74
N PRO A 4 11.45 0.59 6.63
CA PRO A 4 11.00 -0.13 7.82
C PRO A 4 12.19 -0.49 8.71
N ALA A 5 13.28 -1.01 8.13
CA ALA A 5 14.51 -1.33 8.86
C ALA A 5 15.12 -0.08 9.51
N GLY A 6 15.15 1.05 8.82
CA GLY A 6 15.64 2.33 9.37
C GLY A 6 14.77 2.88 10.51
N VAL A 7 13.45 2.69 10.45
CA VAL A 7 12.52 3.06 11.53
C VAL A 7 12.68 2.11 12.72
N PHE A 8 12.83 0.80 12.50
CA PHE A 8 13.08 -0.16 13.58
C PHE A 8 14.44 0.09 14.26
N ILE A 9 15.49 0.35 13.49
CA ILE A 9 16.82 0.70 14.03
C ILE A 9 16.81 2.09 14.70
N GLY A 10 16.03 3.04 14.17
CA GLY A 10 15.82 4.35 14.78
C GLY A 10 15.01 4.29 16.08
N LEU A 11 14.05 3.37 16.19
CA LEU A 11 13.31 3.07 17.42
C LEU A 11 14.17 2.31 18.44
N GLU A 12 15.16 1.53 18.01
CA GLU A 12 16.20 0.98 18.88
C GLU A 12 17.22 2.05 19.34
N HIS A 13 17.38 3.14 18.58
CA HIS A 13 18.33 4.22 18.86
C HIS A 13 17.71 5.45 19.55
N GLU A 14 16.38 5.56 19.59
CA GLU A 14 15.68 6.40 20.57
C GLU A 14 15.75 5.68 21.92
N ASP A 15 16.94 5.74 22.50
CA ASP A 15 17.19 5.43 23.90
C ASP A 15 16.08 6.07 24.75
N CYS A 16 15.11 5.26 25.18
CA CYS A 16 14.51 5.43 26.49
C CYS A 16 15.58 5.08 27.54
N CYS A 17 16.55 6.01 27.57
CA CYS A 17 17.64 6.35 28.46
C CYS A 17 18.09 5.27 29.45
N GLY A 18 19.41 5.09 29.60
CA GLY A 18 20.12 5.39 30.86
C GLY A 18 19.46 5.06 32.21
N CYS A 19 18.58 4.08 32.30
CA CYS A 19 17.80 3.77 33.48
C CYS A 19 18.23 2.41 34.02
N CYS A 20 19.04 2.50 35.07
CA CYS A 20 19.46 1.42 35.93
C CYS A 20 18.27 0.51 36.34
N GLY A 21 18.15 -0.65 35.68
CA GLY A 21 17.63 -1.88 36.29
C GLY A 21 16.23 -1.85 36.89
N HIS A 22 15.23 -1.26 36.23
CA HIS A 22 13.84 -1.32 36.69
C HIS A 22 12.91 -1.97 35.64
N GLU A 23 12.40 -3.17 35.93
CA GLU A 23 11.60 -4.03 35.04
C GLU A 23 10.29 -3.40 34.50
N THR A 24 9.73 -2.41 35.20
CA THR A 24 8.48 -1.74 34.79
C THR A 24 8.66 -0.71 33.67
N CYS A 25 9.87 -0.17 33.46
CA CYS A 25 10.14 0.82 32.41
C CYS A 25 10.18 0.16 31.00
N GLY A 26 10.69 -1.07 30.90
CA GLY A 26 10.77 -1.81 29.64
C GLY A 26 9.40 -2.20 29.07
N LYS A 27 8.40 -2.50 29.92
CA LYS A 27 7.04 -2.85 29.47
C LYS A 27 6.32 -1.68 28.78
N SER A 28 6.46 -0.46 29.31
CA SER A 28 5.84 0.73 28.70
C SER A 28 6.57 1.15 27.41
N CYS A 29 7.90 1.08 27.39
CA CYS A 29 8.68 1.45 26.21
C CYS A 29 8.48 0.47 25.04
N ALA A 30 8.38 -0.83 25.33
CA ALA A 30 8.07 -1.84 24.31
C ALA A 30 6.66 -1.64 23.73
N MET A 31 5.66 -1.29 24.56
CA MET A 31 4.30 -1.00 24.08
C MET A 31 4.24 0.26 23.19
N LEU A 32 4.97 1.33 23.53
CA LEU A 32 4.99 2.55 22.72
C LEU A 32 5.63 2.33 21.34
N SER A 33 6.71 1.56 21.27
CA SER A 33 7.38 1.21 20.00
C SER A 33 6.46 0.42 19.07
N SER A 34 5.71 -0.56 19.60
CA SER A 34 4.73 -1.32 18.81
C SER A 34 3.58 -0.45 18.29
N VAL A 35 3.09 0.50 19.09
CA VAL A 35 2.04 1.45 18.66
C VAL A 35 2.57 2.40 17.57
N LEU A 36 3.77 2.94 17.71
CA LEU A 36 4.38 3.78 16.66
C LEU A 36 4.58 2.99 15.36
N ALA A 37 5.09 1.76 15.43
CA ALA A 37 5.25 0.90 14.27
C ALA A 37 3.90 0.61 13.59
N ALA A 38 2.84 0.34 14.37
CA ALA A 38 1.50 0.14 13.84
C ALA A 38 0.95 1.40 13.16
N LEU A 39 1.15 2.60 13.73
CA LEU A 39 0.72 3.86 13.11
C LEU A 39 1.44 4.12 11.77
N ILE A 40 2.74 3.86 11.70
CA ILE A 40 3.52 3.99 10.46
C ILE A 40 3.05 2.96 9.43
N GLY A 41 2.78 1.73 9.86
CA GLY A 41 2.20 0.68 9.02
C GLY A 41 0.84 1.09 8.45
N VAL A 42 -0.08 1.62 9.27
CA VAL A 42 -1.38 2.13 8.82
C VAL A 42 -1.22 3.30 7.83
N ALA A 43 -0.30 4.23 8.09
CA ALA A 43 -0.07 5.35 7.18
C ALA A 43 0.46 4.88 5.81
N GLY A 44 1.45 3.98 5.81
CA GLY A 44 2.04 3.44 4.58
C GLY A 44 1.06 2.58 3.78
N SER A 45 0.40 1.63 4.43
CA SER A 45 -0.60 0.76 3.81
C SER A 45 -1.83 1.54 3.36
N GLY A 46 -2.32 2.49 4.15
CA GLY A 46 -3.42 3.38 3.78
C GLY A 46 -3.11 4.20 2.53
N TYR A 47 -1.91 4.75 2.41
CA TYR A 47 -1.46 5.43 1.19
C TYR A 47 -1.46 4.47 -0.02
N CYS A 48 -0.94 3.24 0.18
CA CYS A 48 -0.91 2.22 -0.86
C CYS A 48 -2.33 1.83 -1.34
N VAL A 49 -3.28 1.67 -0.42
CA VAL A 49 -4.70 1.39 -0.73
C VAL A 49 -5.26 2.49 -1.64
N VAL A 50 -5.08 3.76 -1.27
CA VAL A 50 -5.63 4.89 -2.02
C VAL A 50 -5.03 4.96 -3.41
N ILE A 51 -3.70 4.92 -3.54
CA ILE A 51 -3.03 5.00 -4.84
C ILE A 51 -3.35 3.79 -5.71
N SER A 52 -3.41 2.59 -5.14
CA SER A 52 -3.76 1.38 -5.91
C SER A 52 -5.19 1.44 -6.43
N ALA A 53 -6.14 1.91 -5.62
CA ALA A 53 -7.52 2.09 -6.05
C ALA A 53 -7.65 3.15 -7.15
N LEU A 54 -6.99 4.30 -7.01
CA LEU A 54 -6.98 5.34 -8.04
C LEU A 54 -6.34 4.84 -9.34
N GLY A 55 -5.20 4.15 -9.26
CA GLY A 55 -4.53 3.57 -10.43
C GLY A 55 -5.38 2.51 -11.16
N LEU A 56 -6.23 1.79 -10.40
CA LEU A 56 -7.18 0.83 -10.96
C LEU A 56 -8.38 1.51 -11.63
N VAL A 57 -8.77 2.71 -11.19
CA VAL A 57 -9.88 3.48 -11.79
C VAL A 57 -9.44 4.21 -13.07
N GLU A 58 -8.26 4.81 -13.04
CA GLU A 58 -7.65 5.52 -14.19
C GLU A 58 -7.29 4.55 -15.33
N GLY A 59 -6.77 3.37 -14.98
CA GLY A 59 -6.32 2.37 -15.93
C GLY A 59 -4.95 2.67 -16.55
N PRO A 60 -4.41 1.76 -17.38
CA PRO A 60 -3.09 1.92 -17.98
C PRO A 60 -3.08 2.91 -19.14
N TYR A 61 -1.90 3.50 -19.37
CA TYR A 61 -1.59 4.19 -20.61
C TYR A 61 -1.33 3.17 -21.72
N CYS A 62 -2.02 3.30 -22.84
CA CYS A 62 -1.85 2.37 -23.95
C CYS A 62 -2.11 3.03 -25.30
N TYR A 63 -1.74 2.31 -26.35
CA TYR A 63 -1.94 2.73 -27.73
C TYR A 63 -3.35 2.35 -28.21
N LYS A 64 -4.10 3.35 -28.63
CA LYS A 64 -5.46 3.25 -29.18
C LYS A 64 -5.61 4.18 -30.38
N ASP A 65 -6.12 3.68 -31.50
CA ASP A 65 -6.45 4.48 -32.70
C ASP A 65 -5.33 5.44 -33.14
N ASN A 66 -4.10 4.95 -33.19
CA ASN A 66 -2.91 5.71 -33.61
C ASN A 66 -2.44 6.83 -32.63
N GLN A 67 -2.91 6.80 -31.38
CA GLN A 67 -2.49 7.72 -30.32
C GLN A 67 -2.26 6.98 -29.00
N TRP A 68 -1.37 7.51 -28.18
CA TRP A 68 -1.18 7.02 -26.82
C TRP A 68 -2.07 7.81 -25.86
N VAL A 69 -2.98 7.12 -25.19
CA VAL A 69 -4.02 7.73 -24.35
C VAL A 69 -4.32 6.86 -23.12
N TYR A 70 -5.07 7.40 -22.16
CA TYR A 70 -5.71 6.65 -21.08
C TYR A 70 -7.17 6.36 -21.47
N PRO A 71 -7.47 5.24 -22.16
CA PRO A 71 -8.82 5.01 -22.68
C PRO A 71 -9.85 4.71 -21.58
N PHE A 72 -9.41 4.43 -20.36
CA PHE A 72 -10.26 4.01 -19.25
C PHE A 72 -10.52 5.09 -18.20
N GLN A 73 -9.80 6.22 -18.26
CA GLN A 73 -9.88 7.31 -17.29
C GLN A 73 -11.31 7.83 -17.09
N ASP A 74 -12.07 8.00 -18.18
CA ASP A 74 -13.46 8.46 -18.12
C ASP A 74 -14.48 7.36 -17.75
N THR A 75 -14.07 6.09 -17.76
CA THR A 75 -14.96 4.95 -17.51
C THR A 75 -15.22 4.69 -16.02
N LYS A 76 -14.54 5.42 -15.12
CA LYS A 76 -14.65 5.27 -13.66
C LYS A 76 -14.52 3.81 -13.20
N GLY A 77 -13.60 3.06 -13.81
CA GLY A 77 -13.36 1.66 -13.49
C GLY A 77 -14.37 0.65 -14.07
N GLN A 78 -15.31 1.05 -14.94
CA GLN A 78 -16.23 0.09 -15.59
C GLN A 78 -15.48 -1.00 -16.37
N TYR A 79 -14.30 -0.68 -16.90
CA TYR A 79 -13.45 -1.63 -17.63
C TYR A 79 -13.01 -2.84 -16.78
N LEU A 80 -13.00 -2.72 -15.45
CA LEU A 80 -12.67 -3.82 -14.54
C LEU A 80 -13.72 -4.94 -14.54
N THR A 81 -14.97 -4.58 -14.81
CA THR A 81 -16.09 -5.54 -14.91
C THR A 81 -16.38 -5.95 -16.34
N ASN A 82 -16.08 -5.08 -17.31
CA ASN A 82 -16.28 -5.33 -18.72
C ASN A 82 -14.96 -5.68 -19.42
N TYR A 83 -14.58 -6.96 -19.34
CA TYR A 83 -13.38 -7.49 -19.99
C TYR A 83 -13.35 -7.27 -21.52
N GLY A 84 -14.50 -7.07 -22.16
CA GLY A 84 -14.57 -6.76 -23.60
C GLY A 84 -13.91 -5.41 -23.96
N SER A 85 -13.77 -4.51 -23.00
CA SER A 85 -13.10 -3.22 -23.19
C SER A 85 -11.57 -3.31 -23.17
N TRP A 86 -11.00 -4.45 -22.76
CA TRP A 86 -9.53 -4.60 -22.66
C TRP A 86 -8.86 -4.64 -24.04
N SER A 87 -9.61 -5.00 -25.09
CA SER A 87 -9.16 -4.98 -26.49
C SER A 87 -9.03 -3.57 -27.08
N LEU A 88 -9.45 -2.52 -26.35
CA LEU A 88 -9.23 -1.14 -26.77
C LEU A 88 -7.75 -0.74 -26.78
N CYS A 89 -6.93 -1.41 -25.97
CA CYS A 89 -5.48 -1.25 -25.96
C CYS A 89 -4.86 -2.23 -26.96
N LEU A 90 -4.29 -1.70 -28.04
CA LEU A 90 -3.62 -2.50 -29.06
C LEU A 90 -2.18 -2.85 -28.65
N GLU A 91 -1.47 -1.87 -28.10
CA GLU A 91 -0.08 -2.02 -27.66
C GLU A 91 0.16 -1.24 -26.36
N PRO A 92 0.99 -1.75 -25.44
CA PRO A 92 1.62 -3.08 -25.45
C PRO A 92 0.65 -4.22 -25.11
N GLU A 93 0.94 -5.43 -25.61
CA GLU A 93 0.08 -6.60 -25.38
C GLU A 93 -0.04 -6.92 -23.88
N ASN A 94 -1.24 -7.27 -23.44
CA ASN A 94 -1.56 -7.64 -22.04
C ASN A 94 -1.30 -6.55 -20.98
N VAL A 95 -1.10 -5.28 -21.39
CA VAL A 95 -0.86 -4.16 -20.45
C VAL A 95 -2.00 -3.98 -19.45
N VAL A 96 -3.24 -4.14 -19.91
CA VAL A 96 -4.45 -4.02 -19.08
C VAL A 96 -4.46 -5.09 -18.00
N VAL A 97 -4.21 -6.34 -18.38
CA VAL A 97 -4.15 -7.48 -17.46
C VAL A 97 -3.08 -7.25 -16.40
N TRP A 98 -1.88 -6.85 -16.83
CA TRP A 98 -0.76 -6.63 -15.93
C TRP A 98 -1.04 -5.52 -14.92
N ASN A 99 -1.55 -4.38 -15.39
CA ASN A 99 -1.86 -3.23 -14.55
C ASN A 99 -2.95 -3.56 -13.53
N VAL A 100 -4.04 -4.20 -13.98
CA VAL A 100 -5.14 -4.62 -13.11
C VAL A 100 -4.66 -5.62 -12.07
N THR A 101 -3.85 -6.61 -12.47
CA THR A 101 -3.34 -7.64 -11.56
C THR A 101 -2.42 -7.03 -10.50
N LEU A 102 -1.46 -6.20 -10.91
CA LEU A 102 -0.51 -5.56 -10.00
C LEU A 102 -1.22 -4.69 -8.96
N PHE A 103 -2.10 -3.79 -9.39
CA PHE A 103 -2.81 -2.91 -8.47
C PHE A 103 -3.81 -3.68 -7.59
N SER A 104 -4.42 -4.76 -8.09
CA SER A 104 -5.29 -5.63 -7.26
C SER A 104 -4.52 -6.33 -6.15
N ILE A 105 -3.32 -6.85 -6.45
CA ILE A 105 -2.46 -7.49 -5.44
C ILE A 105 -2.01 -6.46 -4.41
N LEU A 106 -1.56 -5.28 -4.84
CA LEU A 106 -1.16 -4.20 -3.92
C LEU A 106 -2.31 -3.75 -3.02
N LEU A 107 -3.51 -3.57 -3.59
CA LEU A 107 -4.72 -3.22 -2.85
C LEU A 107 -5.07 -4.28 -1.81
N GLY A 108 -5.02 -5.57 -2.18
CA GLY A 108 -5.29 -6.67 -1.26
C GLY A 108 -4.28 -6.77 -0.12
N LEU A 109 -2.98 -6.74 -0.44
CA LEU A 109 -1.92 -6.83 0.56
C LEU A 109 -1.95 -5.64 1.53
N SER A 110 -2.11 -4.42 1.02
CA SER A 110 -2.20 -3.22 1.85
C SER A 110 -3.46 -3.19 2.71
N ALA A 111 -4.61 -3.64 2.20
CA ALA A 111 -5.82 -3.78 3.01
C ALA A 111 -5.63 -4.78 4.17
N ILE A 112 -4.96 -5.91 3.92
CA ILE A 112 -4.63 -6.88 4.98
C ILE A 112 -3.70 -6.25 6.01
N GLU A 113 -2.69 -5.49 5.58
CA GLU A 113 -1.77 -4.79 6.49
C GLU A 113 -2.50 -3.79 7.39
N VAL A 114 -3.41 -2.97 6.84
CA VAL A 114 -4.26 -2.07 7.63
C VAL A 114 -5.04 -2.85 8.70
N ILE A 115 -5.67 -3.96 8.33
CA ILE A 115 -6.45 -4.79 9.26
C ILE A 115 -5.55 -5.33 10.38
N LEU A 116 -4.38 -5.87 10.05
CA LEU A 116 -3.44 -6.41 11.02
C LEU A 116 -2.92 -5.33 11.98
N CYS A 117 -2.56 -4.14 11.48
CA CYS A 117 -2.13 -3.03 12.33
C CYS A 117 -3.25 -2.52 13.24
N LEU A 118 -4.50 -2.47 12.76
CA LEU A 118 -5.64 -2.08 13.60
C LEU A 118 -5.91 -3.08 14.72
N VAL A 119 -5.79 -4.38 14.44
CA VAL A 119 -5.91 -5.43 15.47
C VAL A 119 -4.80 -5.29 16.51
N GLN A 120 -3.56 -4.99 16.11
CA GLN A 120 -2.44 -4.74 17.03
C GLN A 120 -2.64 -3.51 17.93
N VAL A 121 -3.38 -2.49 17.49
CA VAL A 121 -3.67 -1.31 18.33
C VAL A 121 -4.72 -1.62 19.39
N ILE A 122 -5.66 -2.53 19.09
CA ILE A 122 -6.75 -2.90 20.01
C ILE A 122 -6.30 -3.97 21.01
N ASN A 123 -5.39 -4.87 20.61
CA ASN A 123 -4.89 -5.98 21.43
C ASN A 123 -3.68 -5.60 22.28
#